data_AF-V6LNW4-F1
#
_entry.id   AF-V6LNW4-F1
#
_cell.length_a   1.000
_cell.length_b   1.000
_cell.length_c   1.000
_cell.angle_alpha   90.00
_cell.angle_beta   90.00
_cell.angle_gamma   90.00
#
_symmetry.space_group_name_H-M   'P 1'
#
loop_
_entity.id
_entity.type
_entity.pdbx_description
1 polymer ?
#
loop_
_entity_poly.entity_id
_entity_poly.type
_entity_poly.pdbx_seq_one_letter_code
_entity_poly.pdbx_strand_id
1 'polypeptide(L)'
;MAKIRTKTVKRASRKVIEAHFNKLSHDYTENKKAFRSNKIAKVQTKRLRNKIVGYTTRLMVRLQKGPINGISLKLQEEERERRDNYVPERSLFEIEKLTCSEDTYQMTKHIGFTFTE
;
A
#
# COMPACT_ATOMS: atom_id res chain seq x y z
N MET A 1 11.51 -28.69 12.10
CA MET A 1 10.76 -27.51 12.61
C MET A 1 10.96 -26.30 11.68
N ALA A 2 9.91 -25.69 11.14
CA ALA A 2 10.03 -24.53 10.25
C ALA A 2 10.51 -23.26 11.01
N LYS A 3 11.42 -22.48 10.41
CA LYS A 3 12.02 -21.27 11.01
C LYS A 3 11.09 -20.04 10.87
N ILE A 4 9.88 -20.13 11.42
CA ILE A 4 8.88 -19.05 11.36
C ILE A 4 9.23 -17.93 12.36
N ARG A 5 9.07 -16.67 11.96
CA ARG A 5 9.30 -15.50 12.82
C ARG A 5 8.05 -15.21 13.65
N THR A 6 8.23 -14.84 14.92
CA THR A 6 7.15 -14.55 15.87
C THR A 6 6.45 -13.22 15.57
N LYS A 7 5.23 -13.04 16.08
CA LYS A 7 4.44 -11.81 15.93
C LYS A 7 5.18 -10.54 16.39
N THR A 8 5.99 -10.65 17.45
CA THR A 8 6.80 -9.56 17.99
C THR A 8 7.84 -9.06 17.00
N VAL A 9 8.58 -9.98 16.38
CA VAL A 9 9.57 -9.66 15.34
C VAL A 9 8.87 -9.03 14.13
N LYS A 10 7.78 -9.64 13.65
CA LYS A 10 7.05 -9.13 12.49
C LYS A 10 6.47 -7.73 12.72
N ARG A 11 5.88 -7.48 13.89
CA ARG A 11 5.30 -6.17 14.25
C ARG A 11 6.38 -5.10 14.42
N ALA A 12 7.48 -5.42 15.08
CA ALA A 12 8.59 -4.48 15.24
C ALA A 12 9.20 -4.09 13.89
N SER A 13 9.40 -5.04 12.98
CA SER A 13 9.95 -4.75 11.65
C SER A 13 9.06 -3.83 10.82
N ARG A 14 7.73 -3.99 10.86
CA ARG A 14 6.81 -3.09 10.14
C ARG A 14 6.91 -1.66 10.66
N LYS A 15 6.84 -1.49 11.98
CA LYS A 15 7.01 -0.18 12.64
C LYS A 15 8.34 0.50 12.29
N VAL A 16 9.42 -0.28 12.21
CA VAL A 16 10.73 0.26 11.83
C VAL A 16 10.73 0.77 10.39
N ILE A 17 10.08 0.08 9.46
CA ILE A 17 10.00 0.50 8.06
C ILE A 17 9.16 1.76 7.92
N GLU A 18 8.02 1.84 8.61
CA GLU A 18 7.15 3.03 8.64
C GLU A 18 7.91 4.27 9.16
N ALA A 19 8.65 4.12 10.26
CA ALA A 19 9.34 5.25 10.90
C ALA A 19 10.66 5.66 10.21
N HIS A 20 11.38 4.71 9.61
CA HIS A 20 12.77 4.89 9.20
C HIS A 20 13.08 4.37 7.79
N PHE A 21 12.15 4.52 6.85
CA PHE A 21 12.32 4.07 5.47
C PHE A 21 13.63 4.58 4.81
N ASN A 22 13.89 5.89 4.90
CA ASN A 22 15.05 6.53 4.26
C ASN A 22 16.42 6.08 4.80
N LYS A 23 16.46 5.42 5.97
CA LYS A 23 17.71 4.98 6.63
C LYS A 23 17.99 3.50 6.43
N LEU A 24 17.11 2.79 5.73
CA LEU A 24 17.16 1.36 5.53
C LEU A 24 17.56 1.04 4.08
N SER A 25 18.41 0.04 3.92
CA SER A 25 18.88 -0.47 2.63
C SER A 25 18.24 -1.84 2.32
N HIS A 26 18.52 -2.40 1.15
CA HIS A 26 18.18 -3.79 0.83
C HIS A 26 19.20 -4.79 1.42
N ASP A 27 20.43 -4.34 1.68
CA ASP A 27 21.49 -5.19 2.23
C ASP A 27 21.31 -5.49 3.73
N TYR A 28 21.65 -6.72 4.14
CA TYR A 28 21.58 -7.14 5.52
C TYR A 28 22.69 -6.56 6.40
N THR A 29 23.90 -6.43 5.88
CA THR A 29 25.07 -6.00 6.66
C THR A 29 24.96 -4.53 7.02
N GLU A 30 24.54 -3.69 6.08
CA GLU A 30 24.27 -2.27 6.29
C GLU A 30 23.17 -2.05 7.33
N ASN A 31 22.02 -2.69 7.14
CA ASN A 31 20.91 -2.60 8.09
C ASN A 31 21.34 -3.09 9.49
N LYS A 32 22.12 -4.16 9.57
CA LYS A 32 22.64 -4.66 10.86
C LYS A 32 23.54 -3.63 11.55
N LYS A 33 24.35 -2.87 10.81
CA LYS A 33 25.17 -1.76 11.36
C LYS A 33 24.28 -0.61 11.86
N ALA A 34 23.24 -0.25 11.11
CA ALA A 34 22.28 0.79 11.51
C ALA A 34 21.54 0.44 12.82
N PHE A 35 21.12 -0.82 12.99
CA PHE A 35 20.52 -1.30 14.25
C PHE A 35 21.53 -1.46 15.39
N ARG A 36 22.82 -1.70 15.11
CA ARG A 36 23.87 -1.79 16.15
C ARG A 36 24.23 -0.43 16.74
N SER A 37 24.18 0.62 15.92
CA SER A 37 24.48 2.00 16.32
C SER A 37 23.32 2.70 17.04
N ASN A 38 22.25 1.96 17.39
CA ASN A 38 21.04 2.46 18.07
C ASN A 38 20.33 3.63 17.35
N LYS A 39 20.62 3.88 16.07
CA LYS A 39 20.01 4.98 15.27
C LYS A 39 18.54 4.75 14.93
N ILE A 40 18.11 3.49 14.89
CA ILE A 40 16.78 3.05 14.45
C ILE A 40 15.97 2.50 15.62
N ALA A 41 16.55 1.58 16.38
CA ALA A 41 15.87 0.92 17.49
C ALA A 41 16.87 0.42 18.53
N LYS A 42 16.54 0.62 19.82
CA LYS A 42 17.31 0.08 20.95
C LYS A 42 16.90 -1.37 21.19
N VAL A 43 17.74 -2.32 20.77
CA VAL A 43 17.50 -3.77 20.96
C VAL A 43 18.64 -4.39 21.77
N GLN A 44 18.32 -4.89 22.96
CA GLN A 44 19.31 -5.39 23.92
C GLN A 44 20.02 -6.65 23.45
N THR A 45 19.27 -7.66 22.98
CA THR A 45 19.86 -8.97 22.65
C THR A 45 20.28 -9.07 21.18
N LYS A 46 21.50 -9.54 20.94
CA LYS A 46 22.07 -9.78 19.59
C LYS A 46 21.17 -10.70 18.75
N ARG A 47 20.60 -11.74 19.36
CA ARG A 47 19.72 -12.72 18.68
C ARG A 47 18.42 -12.09 18.22
N LEU A 48 17.77 -11.26 19.05
CA LEU A 48 16.54 -10.56 18.67
C LEU A 48 16.79 -9.53 17.58
N ARG A 49 17.86 -8.72 17.73
CA ARG A 49 18.28 -7.75 16.72
C ARG A 49 18.46 -8.41 15.35
N ASN A 50 19.21 -9.52 15.28
CA ASN A 50 19.44 -10.20 14.00
C ASN A 50 18.14 -10.75 13.38
N LYS A 51 17.17 -11.20 14.19
CA LYS A 51 15.85 -11.64 13.70
C LYS A 51 15.03 -10.48 13.12
N ILE A 52 15.06 -9.32 13.78
CA ILE A 52 14.37 -8.10 13.33
C ILE A 52 14.99 -7.61 12.02
N VAL A 53 16.32 -7.45 11.99
CA VAL A 53 17.06 -7.00 10.80
C VAL A 53 16.82 -7.94 9.62
N GLY A 54 16.85 -9.26 9.85
CA GLY A 54 16.61 -10.23 8.78
C GLY A 54 15.16 -10.27 8.28
N TYR A 55 14.19 -9.79 9.08
CA TYR A 55 12.81 -9.67 8.63
C TYR A 55 12.54 -8.32 7.97
N THR A 56 13.18 -7.23 8.44
CA THR A 56 13.10 -5.91 7.76
C THR A 56 13.71 -5.97 6.37
N THR A 57 14.88 -6.59 6.19
CA THR A 57 15.50 -6.73 4.85
C THR A 57 14.60 -7.50 3.89
N ARG A 58 13.95 -8.57 4.39
CA ARG A 58 13.01 -9.35 3.58
C ARG A 58 11.77 -8.55 3.19
N LEU A 59 11.30 -7.63 4.04
CA LEU A 59 10.21 -6.73 3.69
C LEU A 59 10.67 -5.67 2.68
N MET A 60 11.89 -5.13 2.80
CA MET A 60 12.43 -4.17 1.83
C MET A 60 12.55 -4.74 0.42
N VAL A 61 13.02 -5.99 0.27
CA VAL A 61 13.06 -6.67 -1.03
C VAL A 61 11.65 -6.89 -1.60
N ARG A 62 10.65 -7.11 -0.75
CA ARG A 62 9.26 -7.24 -1.21
C ARG A 62 8.66 -5.90 -1.64
N LEU A 63 9.05 -4.83 -0.96
CA LEU A 63 8.52 -3.49 -1.23
C LEU A 63 8.94 -3.00 -2.62
N GLN A 64 10.13 -3.37 -3.07
CA GLN A 64 10.59 -3.11 -4.44
C GLN A 64 9.69 -3.73 -5.51
N LYS A 65 9.04 -4.87 -5.20
CA LYS A 65 8.13 -5.54 -6.14
C LYS A 65 6.72 -4.96 -6.12
N GLY A 66 6.37 -4.19 -5.10
CA GLY A 66 5.04 -3.61 -4.95
C GLY A 66 4.67 -3.31 -3.49
N PRO A 67 3.50 -2.69 -3.27
CA PRO A 67 3.03 -2.36 -1.93
C PRO A 67 2.77 -3.61 -1.10
N ILE A 68 3.08 -3.54 0.20
CA ILE A 68 2.90 -4.63 1.15
C ILE A 68 1.81 -4.24 2.14
N ASN A 69 0.90 -5.17 2.44
CA ASN A 69 -0.17 -4.93 3.40
C ASN A 69 0.37 -4.67 4.83
N GLY A 70 -0.18 -3.63 5.46
CA GLY A 70 0.10 -3.28 6.87
C GLY A 70 1.41 -2.53 7.10
N ILE A 71 1.91 -1.84 6.07
CA ILE A 71 2.96 -0.82 6.16
C ILE A 71 2.43 0.38 5.40
N SER A 72 2.26 1.52 6.07
CA SER A 72 1.98 2.79 5.38
C SER A 72 3.29 3.54 5.17
N LEU A 73 3.56 3.91 3.93
CA LEU A 73 4.62 4.84 3.58
C LEU A 73 3.95 6.09 3.04
N LYS A 74 4.40 7.26 3.51
CA LYS A 74 3.89 8.54 3.03
C LYS A 74 3.94 8.65 1.50
N LEU A 75 5.02 8.14 0.90
CA LEU A 75 5.18 8.08 -0.56
C LEU A 75 4.07 7.25 -1.25
N GLN A 76 3.64 6.17 -0.61
CA GLN A 76 2.55 5.32 -1.15
C GLN A 76 1.18 5.99 -0.99
N GLU A 77 0.98 6.77 0.06
CA GLU A 77 -0.25 7.54 0.28
C GLU A 77 -0.39 8.62 -0.81
N GLU A 78 0.68 9.37 -1.09
CA GLU A 78 0.71 10.39 -2.15
C GLU A 78 0.51 9.78 -3.56
N GLU A 79 1.07 8.59 -3.83
CA GLU A 79 0.80 7.89 -5.10
C GLU A 79 -0.63 7.35 -5.20
N ARG A 80 -1.23 6.92 -4.08
CA ARG A 80 -2.63 6.49 -4.05
C ARG A 80 -3.57 7.66 -4.31
N GLU A 81 -3.37 8.79 -3.63
CA GLU A 81 -4.18 10.00 -3.84
C GLU A 81 -4.16 10.46 -5.30
N ARG A 82 -2.99 10.40 -5.96
CA ARG A 82 -2.90 10.74 -7.39
C ARG A 82 -3.67 9.79 -8.30
N ARG A 83 -3.73 8.49 -7.98
CA ARG A 83 -4.49 7.51 -8.76
C ARG A 83 -5.99 7.64 -8.50
N ASP A 84 -6.37 7.84 -7.25
CA ASP A 84 -7.77 7.97 -6.85
C ASP A 84 -8.39 9.26 -7.41
N ASN A 85 -7.60 10.33 -7.52
CA ASN A 85 -8.01 11.60 -8.13
C ASN A 85 -7.93 11.63 -9.67
N TYR A 86 -7.70 10.48 -10.33
CA TYR A 86 -7.65 10.44 -11.78
C TYR A 86 -9.05 10.61 -12.38
N VAL A 87 -9.26 11.74 -13.06
CA VAL A 87 -10.47 12.00 -13.84
C VAL A 87 -10.11 11.88 -15.33
N PRO A 88 -10.79 11.04 -16.11
CA PRO A 88 -10.56 10.93 -17.55
C PRO A 88 -11.05 12.19 -18.28
N GLU A 89 -10.45 12.50 -19.44
CA GLU A 89 -10.83 13.68 -20.25
C GLU A 89 -12.25 13.59 -20.82
N ARG A 90 -12.72 12.37 -21.09
CA ARG A 90 -14.09 12.10 -21.53
C ARG A 90 -14.79 11.23 -20.52
N SER A 91 -16.01 11.62 -20.17
CA SER A 91 -16.87 10.81 -19.32
C SER A 91 -17.30 9.56 -20.09
N LEU A 92 -17.19 8.38 -19.47
CA LEU A 92 -17.78 7.16 -20.04
C LEU A 92 -19.30 7.25 -20.21
N PHE A 93 -19.94 8.20 -19.52
CA PHE A 93 -21.37 8.48 -19.57
C PHE A 93 -21.79 9.34 -20.77
N GLU A 94 -20.85 9.98 -21.48
CA GLU A 94 -21.14 10.72 -22.71
C GLU A 94 -21.34 9.73 -23.86
N ILE A 95 -22.49 9.06 -23.86
CA ILE A 95 -22.90 8.16 -24.93
C ILE A 95 -23.93 8.92 -25.77
N GLU A 96 -23.67 9.08 -27.07
CA GLU A 96 -24.56 9.81 -27.98
C GLU A 96 -25.95 9.16 -28.12
N LYS A 97 -26.04 7.84 -27.94
CA LYS A 97 -27.30 7.08 -28.00
C LYS A 97 -27.35 6.06 -26.88
N LEU A 98 -28.23 6.29 -25.90
CA LEU A 98 -28.50 5.35 -24.83
C LEU A 98 -29.57 4.35 -25.27
N THR A 99 -29.23 3.06 -25.29
CA THR A 99 -30.22 2.00 -25.50
C THR A 99 -30.94 1.68 -24.18
N CYS A 100 -32.26 1.87 -24.15
CA CYS A 100 -33.10 1.59 -22.99
C CYS A 100 -34.11 0.49 -23.31
N SER A 101 -34.57 -0.24 -22.28
CA SER A 101 -35.70 -1.16 -22.41
C SER A 101 -37.03 -0.40 -22.32
N GLU A 102 -38.09 -0.97 -22.90
CA GLU A 102 -39.42 -0.33 -22.96
C GLU A 102 -39.96 0.07 -21.57
N ASP A 103 -39.83 -0.81 -20.58
CA ASP A 103 -40.28 -0.55 -19.20
C ASP A 103 -39.54 0.63 -18.57
N THR A 104 -38.24 0.78 -18.86
CA THR A 104 -37.44 1.90 -18.33
C THR A 104 -37.81 3.23 -18.98
N TYR A 105 -38.24 3.22 -20.24
CA TYR A 105 -38.75 4.40 -20.94
C TYR A 105 -40.10 4.87 -20.36
N GLN A 106 -41.00 3.92 -20.05
CA GLN A 106 -42.27 4.22 -19.39
C GLN A 106 -42.05 4.79 -17.98
N MET A 107 -41.09 4.24 -17.24
CA MET A 107 -40.70 4.73 -15.92
C MET A 107 -40.20 6.18 -15.96
N THR A 108 -39.28 6.54 -16.87
CA THR A 108 -38.79 7.93 -17.00
C THR A 108 -39.87 8.89 -17.44
N LYS A 109 -40.77 8.46 -18.34
CA LYS A 109 -41.93 9.25 -18.77
C LYS A 109 -42.88 9.55 -17.61
N HIS A 110 -43.11 8.60 -16.71
CA HIS A 110 -43.92 8.82 -15.50
C HIS A 110 -43.28 9.79 -14.50
N ILE A 111 -41.94 9.83 -14.44
CA ILE A 111 -41.19 10.78 -13.61
C ILE A 111 -41.17 12.19 -14.26
N GLY A 112 -41.56 12.31 -15.52
CA GLY A 112 -41.65 13.58 -16.26
C GLY A 112 -40.41 13.93 -17.08
N PHE A 113 -39.46 13.00 -17.24
CA PHE A 113 -38.31 13.17 -18.13
C PHE A 113 -38.59 12.49 -19.48
N THR A 114 -38.74 13.29 -20.53
CA THR A 114 -38.86 12.79 -21.90
C THR A 114 -37.51 12.93 -22.61
N PHE A 115 -36.93 11.80 -23.01
CA PHE A 115 -35.78 11.81 -23.93
C PHE A 115 -36.30 12.30 -25.30
N THR A 116 -35.93 13.52 -25.67
CA THR A 116 -36.05 14.00 -27.06
C THR A 116 -34.95 13.33 -27.87
N GLU A 117 -35.33 12.71 -28.99
CA GLU A 117 -34.43 12.08 -29.97
C GLU A 117 -33.31 13.01 -30.46
#